data_AF-W6LC79-F1
#
_entry.id   AF-W6LC79-F1
#
_cell.length_a   1.000
_cell.length_b   1.000
_cell.length_c   1.000
_cell.angle_alpha   90.00
_cell.angle_beta   90.00
_cell.angle_gamma   90.00
#
_symmetry.space_group_name_H-M   'P 1'
#
loop_
_entity.id
_entity.type
_entity.pdbx_description
1 polymer ?
#
loop_
_entity_poly.entity_id
_entity_poly.type
_entity_poly.pdbx_seq_one_letter_code
_entity_poly.pdbx_strand_id
1 'polypeptide(L)'
;MSFDYKIRSTCVNDANKDVLEMISKNVDTILALSSADPDLRNYALKFKLEQAADKAVFDSVSETVDEMEHMKKVLERMINLALAVATHILKRTLNDKRNINIELDSVSQISTDLLQSDSVEDFAEGSYGWLEIGAHLSYVSTDLLSLVLVSHTKLRQPLQMYMLEKGMLHYISDALNIQREHEITYFQEGYKTEHMRLIANLCFDNTDCSKVLVGDDNILKEILSATRIDEDNPGMVEWAEFAIRNLCVSTYEAQEKLKQLTPVRLSDDSKQCLNGRATYSFDHSGKLHIEFTKH
;
A
#
# COMPACT_ATOMS: atom_id res chain seq x y z
N MET A 1 4.05 -37.31 -23.53
CA MET A 1 4.16 -37.42 -22.06
C MET A 1 3.09 -36.51 -21.47
N SER A 2 2.03 -37.13 -20.95
CA SER A 2 0.89 -36.42 -20.36
C SER A 2 1.32 -35.86 -19.00
N PHE A 3 1.37 -34.54 -18.86
CA PHE A 3 1.45 -33.91 -17.55
C PHE A 3 0.06 -34.01 -16.93
N ASP A 4 -0.17 -35.06 -16.15
CA ASP A 4 -1.27 -35.14 -15.19
C ASP A 4 -1.07 -34.02 -14.15
N TYR A 5 -1.60 -32.84 -14.45
CA TYR A 5 -1.84 -31.80 -13.46
C TYR A 5 -2.96 -32.32 -12.57
N LYS A 6 -2.61 -33.17 -11.60
CA LYS A 6 -3.50 -33.50 -10.48
C LYS A 6 -3.92 -32.17 -9.86
N ILE A 7 -5.15 -31.77 -10.12
CA ILE A 7 -5.85 -30.74 -9.37
C ILE A 7 -5.86 -31.23 -7.93
N ARG A 8 -4.85 -30.83 -7.15
CA ARG A 8 -4.87 -31.00 -5.71
C ARG A 8 -6.09 -30.19 -5.25
N SER A 9 -7.07 -30.88 -4.69
CA SER A 9 -8.14 -30.25 -3.93
C SER A 9 -7.48 -29.44 -2.83
N THR A 10 -7.31 -28.13 -3.05
CA THR A 10 -6.67 -27.25 -2.08
C THR A 10 -7.60 -27.02 -0.91
N CYS A 11 -7.06 -27.14 0.29
CA CYS A 11 -7.76 -27.03 1.57
C CYS A 11 -7.24 -25.77 2.29
N VAL A 12 -7.94 -25.28 3.32
CA VAL A 12 -7.47 -24.19 4.20
C VAL A 12 -6.04 -24.41 4.70
N ASN A 13 -5.61 -25.68 4.80
CA ASN A 13 -4.25 -26.08 5.16
C ASN A 13 -3.15 -25.63 4.19
N ASP A 14 -3.50 -25.20 2.96
CA ASP A 14 -2.56 -24.64 1.99
C ASP A 14 -2.24 -23.15 2.25
N ALA A 15 -2.86 -22.55 3.26
CA ALA A 15 -2.54 -21.20 3.71
C ALA A 15 -1.08 -21.09 4.18
N ASN A 16 -0.46 -19.95 3.89
CA ASN A 16 0.88 -19.65 4.39
C ASN A 16 0.81 -19.30 5.88
N LYS A 17 1.27 -20.23 6.74
CA LYS A 17 1.20 -20.10 8.20
C LYS A 17 1.97 -18.90 8.74
N ASP A 18 3.16 -18.63 8.21
CA ASP A 18 4.00 -17.51 8.65
C ASP A 18 3.30 -16.18 8.32
N VAL A 19 2.69 -16.09 7.13
CA VAL A 19 1.89 -14.92 6.74
C VAL A 19 0.65 -14.77 7.62
N LEU A 20 -0.04 -15.87 7.98
CA LEU A 20 -1.19 -15.81 8.88
C LEU A 20 -0.81 -15.34 10.29
N GLU A 21 0.37 -15.72 10.79
CA GLU A 21 0.89 -15.23 12.07
C GLU A 21 1.17 -13.72 12.02
N MET A 22 1.80 -13.24 10.94
CA MET A 22 2.00 -11.80 10.72
C MET A 22 0.68 -11.04 10.62
N ILE A 23 -0.31 -11.58 9.91
CA ILE A 23 -1.67 -11.03 9.83
C ILE A 23 -2.28 -10.92 11.23
N SER A 24 -2.20 -11.97 12.05
CA SER A 24 -2.72 -11.96 13.41
C SER A 24 -2.07 -10.87 14.25
N LYS A 25 -0.73 -10.77 14.20
CA LYS A 25 0.02 -9.73 14.92
C LYS A 25 -0.41 -8.33 14.49
N ASN A 26 -0.56 -8.08 13.18
CA ASN A 26 -0.98 -6.78 12.67
C ASN A 26 -2.40 -6.42 13.11
N VAL A 27 -3.33 -7.38 13.10
CA VAL A 27 -4.69 -7.18 13.62
C VAL A 27 -4.66 -6.83 15.10
N ASP A 28 -3.90 -7.57 15.91
CA ASP A 28 -3.79 -7.32 17.35
C ASP A 28 -3.22 -5.92 17.63
N THR A 29 -2.19 -5.51 16.89
CA THR A 29 -1.61 -4.16 16.98
C THR A 29 -2.64 -3.09 16.61
N ILE A 30 -3.36 -3.25 15.50
CA ILE A 30 -4.40 -2.30 15.08
C ILE A 30 -5.47 -2.18 16.17
N LEU A 31 -5.96 -3.30 16.71
CA LEU A 31 -7.00 -3.31 17.73
C LEU A 31 -6.55 -2.70 19.07
N ALA A 32 -5.27 -2.87 19.44
CA ALA A 32 -4.72 -2.31 20.67
C ALA A 32 -4.59 -0.78 20.57
N LEU A 33 -4.05 -0.29 19.47
CA LEU A 33 -3.71 1.13 19.29
C LEU A 33 -4.90 1.99 18.83
N SER A 34 -5.97 1.38 18.31
CA SER A 34 -7.20 2.09 17.93
C SER A 34 -7.98 2.68 19.11
N SER A 35 -7.60 2.40 20.36
CA SER A 35 -8.35 2.83 21.56
C SER A 35 -8.31 4.34 21.81
N ALA A 36 -7.27 5.01 21.33
CA ALA A 36 -6.98 6.43 21.57
C ALA A 36 -7.88 7.39 20.79
N ASP A 37 -8.38 6.97 19.62
CA ASP A 37 -9.18 7.81 18.74
C ASP A 37 -10.64 7.31 18.64
N PRO A 38 -11.66 8.17 18.72
CA PRO A 38 -13.06 7.74 18.69
C PRO A 38 -13.45 6.97 17.42
N ASP A 39 -12.99 7.41 16.23
CA ASP A 39 -13.33 6.77 14.97
C ASP A 39 -12.57 5.46 14.79
N LEU A 40 -11.27 5.44 15.12
CA LEU A 40 -10.49 4.19 15.14
C LEU A 40 -11.10 3.17 16.09
N ARG A 41 -11.52 3.60 17.28
CA ARG A 41 -12.19 2.75 18.26
C ARG A 41 -13.50 2.19 17.73
N ASN A 42 -14.26 2.96 16.96
CA ASN A 42 -15.49 2.49 16.31
C ASN A 42 -15.19 1.40 15.27
N TYR A 43 -14.13 1.53 14.47
CA TYR A 43 -13.72 0.49 13.53
C TYR A 43 -13.28 -0.79 14.24
N ALA A 44 -12.49 -0.66 15.31
CA ALA A 44 -12.05 -1.80 16.12
C ALA A 44 -13.24 -2.50 16.82
N LEU A 45 -14.23 -1.74 17.32
CA LEU A 45 -15.43 -2.28 17.92
C LEU A 45 -16.28 -3.03 16.89
N LYS A 46 -16.47 -2.45 15.70
CA LYS A 46 -17.18 -3.10 14.59
C LYS A 46 -16.53 -4.44 14.24
N PHE A 47 -15.21 -4.47 14.09
CA PHE A 47 -14.46 -5.70 13.82
C PHE A 47 -14.72 -6.77 14.89
N LYS A 48 -14.61 -6.41 16.17
CA LYS A 48 -14.82 -7.33 17.31
C LYS A 48 -16.24 -7.86 17.38
N LEU A 49 -17.24 -7.02 17.09
CA LEU A 49 -18.65 -7.43 17.05
C LEU A 49 -18.91 -8.41 15.91
N GLU A 50 -18.41 -8.12 14.71
CA GLU A 50 -18.53 -9.02 13.56
C GLU A 50 -17.82 -10.35 13.80
N GLN A 51 -16.64 -10.34 14.44
CA GLN A 51 -15.91 -11.55 14.83
C GLN A 51 -16.68 -12.39 15.86
N ALA A 52 -17.26 -11.75 16.88
CA ALA A 52 -18.04 -12.44 17.90
C ALA A 52 -19.32 -13.07 17.31
N ALA A 53 -19.99 -12.37 16.40
CA ALA A 53 -21.16 -12.89 15.70
C ALA A 53 -20.81 -14.11 14.83
N ASP A 54 -19.72 -14.03 14.07
CA ASP A 54 -19.24 -15.10 13.21
C ASP A 54 -18.84 -16.35 14.02
N LYS A 55 -18.18 -16.15 15.18
CA LYS A 55 -17.86 -17.23 16.12
C LYS A 55 -19.12 -17.89 16.69
N ALA A 56 -20.12 -17.10 17.09
CA ALA A 56 -21.38 -17.64 17.61
C ALA A 56 -22.14 -18.47 16.56
N VAL A 57 -22.11 -18.04 15.29
CA VAL A 57 -22.66 -18.82 14.18
C VAL A 57 -21.90 -20.14 14.03
N PHE A 58 -20.57 -20.10 14.00
CA PHE A 58 -19.73 -21.28 13.88
C PHE A 58 -19.98 -22.30 15.00
N ASP A 59 -20.10 -21.85 16.25
CA ASP A 59 -20.36 -22.71 17.42
C ASP A 59 -21.79 -23.32 17.42
N SER A 60 -22.73 -22.75 16.66
CA SER A 60 -24.15 -23.16 16.64
C SER A 60 -24.53 -24.11 15.50
N VAL A 61 -23.71 -24.21 14.44
CA VAL A 61 -24.02 -25.02 13.25
C VAL A 61 -23.47 -26.45 13.42
N SER A 62 -24.35 -27.46 13.29
CA SER A 62 -23.99 -28.89 13.39
C SER A 62 -23.56 -29.53 12.05
N GLU A 63 -23.54 -28.75 10.97
CA GLU A 63 -23.16 -29.18 9.61
C GLU A 63 -21.85 -28.55 9.14
N THR A 64 -21.23 -29.17 8.13
CA THR A 64 -19.92 -28.83 7.56
C THR A 64 -19.87 -27.39 7.07
N VAL A 65 -19.36 -26.49 7.90
CA VAL A 65 -19.01 -25.12 7.50
C VAL A 65 -17.97 -25.22 6.37
N ASP A 66 -18.21 -24.52 5.26
CA ASP A 66 -17.20 -24.36 4.22
C ASP A 66 -16.05 -23.53 4.79
N GLU A 67 -14.98 -24.21 5.19
CA GLU A 67 -13.81 -23.62 5.84
C GLU A 67 -13.15 -22.56 4.94
N MET A 68 -13.19 -22.72 3.61
CA MET A 68 -12.60 -21.76 2.67
C MET A 68 -13.42 -20.48 2.61
N GLU A 69 -14.75 -20.60 2.58
CA GLU A 69 -15.64 -19.44 2.61
C GLU A 69 -15.58 -18.72 3.97
N HIS A 70 -15.43 -19.47 5.07
CA HIS A 70 -15.20 -18.87 6.39
C HIS A 70 -13.86 -18.11 6.43
N MET A 71 -12.77 -18.73 5.97
CA MET A 71 -11.46 -18.06 5.89
C MET A 71 -11.52 -16.78 5.05
N LYS A 72 -12.20 -16.83 3.90
CA LYS A 72 -12.42 -15.65 3.06
C LYS A 72 -13.12 -14.53 3.82
N LYS A 73 -14.23 -14.81 4.52
CA LYS A 73 -14.96 -13.80 5.32
C LYS A 73 -14.11 -13.21 6.44
N VAL A 74 -13.30 -14.04 7.10
CA VAL A 74 -12.35 -13.57 8.13
C VAL A 74 -11.35 -12.58 7.53
N LEU A 75 -10.77 -12.91 6.36
CA LEU A 75 -9.82 -12.03 5.66
C LEU A 75 -10.50 -10.75 5.15
N GLU A 76 -11.71 -10.83 4.59
CA GLU A 76 -12.49 -9.65 4.17
C GLU A 76 -12.77 -8.69 5.34
N ARG A 77 -13.05 -9.23 6.53
CA ARG A 77 -13.23 -8.44 7.75
C ARG A 77 -11.93 -7.74 8.17
N MET A 78 -10.78 -8.41 8.04
CA MET A 78 -9.46 -7.81 8.29
C MET A 78 -9.14 -6.70 7.28
N ILE A 79 -9.49 -6.89 6.00
CA ILE A 79 -9.38 -5.86 4.95
C ILE A 79 -10.20 -4.62 5.33
N ASN A 80 -11.45 -4.80 5.75
CA ASN A 80 -12.31 -3.69 6.14
C ASN A 80 -11.72 -2.88 7.30
N LEU A 81 -11.17 -3.55 8.31
CA LEU A 81 -10.53 -2.91 9.44
C LEU A 81 -9.31 -2.10 8.99
N ALA A 82 -8.37 -2.74 8.28
CA ALA A 82 -7.13 -2.13 7.83
C ALA A 82 -7.40 -0.92 6.92
N LEU A 83 -8.24 -1.08 5.90
CA LEU A 83 -8.55 -0.01 4.95
C LEU A 83 -9.23 1.18 5.65
N ALA A 84 -10.15 0.93 6.59
CA ALA A 84 -10.82 2.01 7.33
C ALA A 84 -9.84 2.79 8.21
N VAL A 85 -8.95 2.09 8.93
CA VAL A 85 -7.94 2.70 9.79
C VAL A 85 -6.94 3.51 8.95
N ALA A 86 -6.37 2.91 7.90
CA ALA A 86 -5.38 3.58 7.07
C ALA A 86 -5.95 4.81 6.34
N THR A 87 -7.18 4.70 5.82
CA THR A 87 -7.89 5.83 5.18
C THR A 87 -8.18 6.94 6.19
N HIS A 88 -8.59 6.60 7.42
CA HIS A 88 -8.87 7.60 8.44
C HIS A 88 -7.61 8.37 8.83
N ILE A 89 -6.49 7.67 9.04
CA ILE A 89 -5.23 8.32 9.40
C ILE A 89 -4.76 9.23 8.28
N LEU A 90 -4.75 8.76 7.03
CA LEU A 90 -4.38 9.58 5.88
C LEU A 90 -5.22 10.86 5.82
N LYS A 91 -6.55 10.74 5.86
CA LYS A 91 -7.46 11.91 5.83
C LYS A 91 -7.21 12.87 6.98
N ARG A 92 -6.90 12.34 8.17
CA ARG A 92 -6.64 13.16 9.34
C ARG A 92 -5.34 13.93 9.20
N THR A 93 -4.26 13.29 8.76
CA THR A 93 -2.98 13.98 8.50
C THR A 93 -3.15 15.08 7.46
N LEU A 94 -3.91 14.84 6.37
CA LEU A 94 -4.17 15.85 5.33
C LEU A 94 -5.00 17.04 5.81
N ASN A 95 -5.80 16.86 6.86
CA ASN A 95 -6.62 17.92 7.45
C ASN A 95 -5.90 18.67 8.59
N ASP A 96 -4.71 18.23 9.00
CA ASP A 96 -3.93 18.90 10.02
C ASP A 96 -3.44 20.26 9.49
N LYS A 97 -4.08 21.34 9.97
CA LYS A 97 -3.78 22.72 9.56
C LYS A 97 -2.57 23.31 10.29
N ARG A 98 -1.91 22.56 11.18
CA ARG A 98 -0.74 23.03 11.93
C ARG A 98 0.54 22.87 11.11
N ASN A 99 0.76 23.82 10.21
CA ASN A 99 2.09 24.30 9.81
C ASN A 99 3.05 23.35 9.09
N ILE A 100 3.14 23.56 7.77
CA ILE A 100 4.37 23.49 6.95
C ILE A 100 5.36 24.63 7.35
N ASN A 101 5.51 24.90 8.65
CA ASN A 101 6.43 25.92 9.21
C ASN A 101 7.13 25.37 10.46
N ILE A 102 7.60 24.13 10.40
CA ILE A 102 8.60 23.64 11.37
C ILE A 102 9.96 24.00 10.77
N GLU A 103 10.53 25.11 11.24
CA GLU A 103 11.95 25.41 11.06
C GLU A 103 12.77 24.23 11.60
N LEU A 104 13.67 23.73 10.77
CA LEU A 104 14.50 22.53 10.95
C LEU A 104 15.59 22.65 12.05
N ASP A 105 15.42 23.52 13.04
CA ASP A 105 16.50 23.96 13.93
C ASP A 105 16.54 23.30 15.32
N SER A 106 15.81 22.20 15.55
CA SER A 106 15.83 21.51 16.85
C SER A 106 16.04 19.99 16.81
N VAL A 107 16.72 19.47 15.78
CA VAL A 107 17.26 18.10 15.84
C VAL A 107 18.57 18.08 16.64
N SER A 108 18.48 18.36 17.94
CA SER A 108 19.56 18.06 18.87
C SER A 108 19.01 17.84 20.28
N GLN A 109 18.52 16.63 20.52
CA GLN A 109 18.66 15.84 21.76
C GLN A 109 17.50 14.83 21.86
N ILE A 110 17.71 13.63 21.33
CA ILE A 110 16.89 12.48 21.67
C ILE A 110 17.39 11.98 23.03
N SER A 111 16.66 12.30 24.10
CA SER A 111 16.84 11.68 25.41
C SER A 111 15.92 10.46 25.53
N THR A 112 16.51 9.32 25.89
CA THR A 112 15.89 7.99 26.04
C THR A 112 15.04 7.83 27.33
N ASP A 113 14.37 8.88 27.80
CA ASP A 113 13.70 8.90 29.11
C ASP A 113 12.20 9.27 29.04
N LEU A 114 11.43 8.66 28.14
CA LEU A 114 9.96 8.84 28.07
C LEU A 114 9.20 7.52 27.92
N LEU A 115 9.38 6.63 28.91
CA LEU A 115 8.48 5.48 29.13
C LEU A 115 7.83 5.51 30.53
N GLN A 116 7.80 6.67 31.20
CA GLN A 116 7.12 6.78 32.49
C GLN A 116 6.64 8.20 32.78
N SER A 117 5.49 8.56 32.22
CA SER A 117 4.63 9.59 32.81
C SER A 117 3.19 9.39 32.36
N ASP A 118 2.41 8.76 33.23
CA ASP A 118 0.95 8.88 33.30
C ASP A 118 0.61 10.34 33.64
N SER A 119 0.11 11.08 32.67
CA SER A 119 -0.78 12.22 32.88
C SER A 119 -1.51 12.51 31.58
N VAL A 120 -2.77 12.94 31.72
CA VAL A 120 -3.80 13.13 30.70
C VAL A 120 -3.47 14.33 29.77
N GLU A 121 -2.27 14.35 29.20
CA GLU A 121 -1.85 15.29 28.17
C GLU A 121 -1.75 14.56 26.82
N ASP A 122 -2.62 15.02 25.92
CA ASP A 122 -2.44 15.10 24.47
C ASP A 122 -2.56 13.82 23.61
N PHE A 123 -3.79 13.32 23.53
CA PHE A 123 -4.33 12.76 22.27
C PHE A 123 -5.09 13.82 21.45
N ALA A 124 -4.74 15.10 21.63
CA ALA A 124 -5.15 16.13 20.70
C ALA A 124 -4.54 15.85 19.31
N GLU A 125 -5.24 16.23 18.25
CA GLU A 125 -4.72 16.18 16.88
C GLU A 125 -3.31 16.78 16.84
N GLY A 126 -2.36 16.21 16.09
CA GLY A 126 -1.00 16.72 15.99
C GLY A 126 -0.13 16.67 17.26
N SER A 127 -0.50 15.89 18.29
CA SER A 127 0.45 15.57 19.37
C SER A 127 1.51 14.57 18.90
N TYR A 128 2.70 14.60 19.50
CA TYR A 128 3.79 13.67 19.14
C TYR A 128 3.36 12.19 19.30
N GLY A 129 2.61 11.88 20.36
CA GLY A 129 2.06 10.54 20.58
C GLY A 129 1.03 10.13 19.52
N TRP A 130 0.21 11.06 19.02
CA TRP A 130 -0.72 10.76 17.92
C TRP A 130 0.01 10.55 16.59
N LEU A 131 1.06 11.32 16.31
CA LEU A 131 1.88 11.17 15.10
C LEU A 131 2.55 9.80 15.06
N GLU A 132 3.19 9.38 16.16
CA GLU A 132 3.87 8.08 16.23
C GLU A 132 2.89 6.92 16.08
N ILE A 133 1.76 6.97 16.81
CA ILE A 133 0.72 5.93 16.73
C ILE A 133 0.07 5.91 15.35
N GLY A 134 -0.22 7.07 14.76
CA GLY A 134 -0.81 7.19 13.42
C GLY A 134 0.12 6.65 12.33
N ALA A 135 1.41 7.00 12.39
CA ALA A 135 2.42 6.49 11.47
C ALA A 135 2.51 4.96 11.54
N HIS A 136 2.58 4.41 12.75
CA HIS A 136 2.66 2.96 12.95
C HIS A 136 1.37 2.23 12.51
N LEU A 137 0.19 2.76 12.87
CA LEU A 137 -1.08 2.19 12.45
C LEU A 137 -1.25 2.21 10.92
N SER A 138 -0.78 3.26 10.25
CA SER A 138 -0.82 3.36 8.79
C SER A 138 0.06 2.30 8.14
N TYR A 139 1.28 2.10 8.65
CA TYR A 139 2.18 1.05 8.20
C TYR A 139 1.58 -0.35 8.39
N VAL A 140 1.18 -0.68 9.62
CA VAL A 140 0.64 -2.01 9.97
C VAL A 140 -0.65 -2.31 9.19
N SER A 141 -1.49 -1.30 8.95
CA SER A 141 -2.69 -1.46 8.14
C SER A 141 -2.37 -1.73 6.67
N THR A 142 -1.43 -0.98 6.09
CA THR A 142 -1.00 -1.17 4.69
C THR A 142 -0.31 -2.54 4.50
N ASP A 143 0.52 -2.94 5.46
CA ASP A 143 1.16 -4.25 5.47
C ASP A 143 0.13 -5.38 5.59
N LEU A 144 -0.86 -5.24 6.48
CA LEU A 144 -1.96 -6.20 6.60
C LEU A 144 -2.71 -6.37 5.27
N LEU A 145 -3.01 -5.28 4.56
CA LEU A 145 -3.65 -5.35 3.23
C LEU A 145 -2.79 -6.17 2.26
N SER A 146 -1.48 -5.94 2.21
CA SER A 146 -0.57 -6.71 1.36
C SER A 146 -0.49 -8.19 1.76
N LEU A 147 -0.37 -8.49 3.05
CA LEU A 147 -0.26 -9.85 3.58
C LEU A 147 -1.49 -10.69 3.26
N VAL A 148 -2.69 -10.11 3.37
CA VAL A 148 -3.95 -10.81 3.06
C VAL A 148 -3.95 -11.36 1.63
N LEU A 149 -3.40 -10.63 0.66
CA LEU A 149 -3.35 -11.06 -0.75
C LEU A 149 -2.36 -12.21 -1.03
N VAL A 150 -1.37 -12.42 -0.15
CA VAL A 150 -0.39 -13.51 -0.26
C VAL A 150 -0.64 -14.66 0.69
N SER A 151 -1.65 -14.56 1.57
CA SER A 151 -2.00 -15.56 2.58
C SER A 151 -2.45 -16.90 1.99
N HIS A 152 -3.21 -16.87 0.90
CA HIS A 152 -3.76 -18.09 0.27
C HIS A 152 -4.01 -17.89 -1.24
N THR A 153 -3.45 -18.77 -2.07
CA THR A 153 -3.49 -18.66 -3.54
C THR A 153 -4.89 -18.62 -4.12
N LYS A 154 -5.81 -19.50 -3.66
CA LYS A 154 -7.21 -19.50 -4.13
C LYS A 154 -8.05 -18.31 -3.69
N LEU A 155 -7.72 -17.68 -2.56
CA LEU A 155 -8.49 -16.54 -2.05
C LEU A 155 -7.98 -15.22 -2.62
N ARG A 156 -6.76 -15.18 -3.16
CA ARG A 156 -6.15 -13.97 -3.71
C ARG A 156 -7.06 -13.24 -4.68
N GLN A 157 -7.52 -13.89 -5.75
CA GLN A 157 -8.35 -13.24 -6.77
C GLN A 157 -9.67 -12.68 -6.20
N PRO A 158 -10.46 -13.46 -5.43
CA PRO A 158 -11.63 -12.92 -4.72
C PRO A 158 -11.31 -11.72 -3.82
N LEU A 159 -10.19 -11.78 -3.07
CA LEU A 159 -9.81 -10.71 -2.14
C LEU A 159 -9.32 -9.45 -2.87
N GLN A 160 -8.60 -9.58 -3.99
CA GLN A 160 -8.22 -8.47 -4.86
C GLN A 160 -9.48 -7.74 -5.35
N MET A 161 -10.45 -8.47 -5.88
CA MET A 161 -11.71 -7.88 -6.36
C MET A 161 -12.49 -7.23 -5.21
N TYR A 162 -12.58 -7.89 -4.06
CA TYR A 162 -13.20 -7.33 -2.87
C TYR A 162 -12.54 -6.01 -2.44
N MET A 163 -11.20 -5.91 -2.45
CA MET A 163 -10.49 -4.66 -2.16
C MET A 163 -10.87 -3.55 -3.14
N LEU A 164 -10.93 -3.84 -4.44
CA LEU A 164 -11.36 -2.85 -5.44
C LEU A 164 -12.77 -2.35 -5.16
N GLU A 165 -13.70 -3.23 -4.84
CA GLU A 165 -15.09 -2.89 -4.48
C GLU A 165 -15.18 -2.01 -3.21
N LYS A 166 -14.21 -2.14 -2.29
CA LYS A 166 -14.13 -1.31 -1.08
C LYS A 166 -13.43 0.04 -1.29
N GLY A 167 -13.06 0.39 -2.52
CA GLY A 167 -12.44 1.67 -2.82
C GLY A 167 -10.92 1.71 -2.54
N MET A 168 -10.25 0.56 -2.60
CA MET A 168 -8.80 0.46 -2.37
C MET A 168 -7.99 1.40 -3.27
N LEU A 169 -8.35 1.53 -4.55
CA LEU A 169 -7.62 2.38 -5.49
C LEU A 169 -7.70 3.87 -5.14
N HIS A 170 -8.84 4.33 -4.60
CA HIS A 170 -8.96 5.71 -4.13
C HIS A 170 -8.00 5.97 -2.98
N TYR A 171 -7.94 5.05 -2.01
CA TYR A 171 -7.01 5.15 -0.88
C TYR A 171 -5.56 5.15 -1.36
N ILE A 172 -5.17 4.21 -2.23
CA ILE A 172 -3.81 4.14 -2.78
C ILE A 172 -3.46 5.41 -3.55
N SER A 173 -4.37 5.91 -4.40
CA SER A 173 -4.18 7.15 -5.14
C SER A 173 -3.94 8.33 -4.20
N ASP A 174 -4.76 8.49 -3.17
CA ASP A 174 -4.58 9.57 -2.18
C ASP A 174 -3.23 9.44 -1.47
N ALA A 175 -2.84 8.23 -1.08
CA ALA A 175 -1.61 7.96 -0.36
C ALA A 175 -0.35 8.23 -1.19
N LEU A 176 -0.35 7.87 -2.47
CA LEU A 176 0.80 8.14 -3.36
C LEU A 176 0.93 9.62 -3.72
N ASN A 177 -0.18 10.37 -3.74
CA ASN A 177 -0.22 11.78 -4.08
C ASN A 177 0.18 12.75 -2.94
N ILE A 178 0.46 12.26 -1.73
CA ILE A 178 0.95 13.14 -0.65
C ILE A 178 2.31 13.74 -1.02
N GLN A 179 2.56 14.98 -0.57
CA GLN A 179 3.88 15.61 -0.74
C GLN A 179 4.94 14.89 0.08
N ARG A 180 6.20 14.98 -0.33
CA ARG A 180 7.31 14.29 0.36
C ARG A 180 7.48 14.78 1.79
N GLU A 181 7.37 16.09 1.99
CA GLU A 181 7.47 16.72 3.31
C GLU A 181 6.36 16.21 4.24
N HIS A 182 5.16 15.98 3.68
CA HIS A 182 4.05 15.38 4.40
C HIS A 182 4.35 13.92 4.77
N GLU A 183 4.90 13.15 3.85
CA GLU A 183 5.30 11.76 4.10
C GLU A 183 6.30 11.67 5.27
N ILE A 184 7.38 12.46 5.22
CA ILE A 184 8.44 12.48 6.24
C ILE A 184 7.90 12.91 7.61
N THR A 185 6.92 13.82 7.63
CA THR A 185 6.39 14.39 8.88
C THR A 185 5.42 13.43 9.57
N TYR A 186 4.60 12.70 8.81
CA TYR A 186 3.44 12.00 9.35
C TYR A 186 3.51 10.47 9.25
N PHE A 187 4.42 9.92 8.45
CA PHE A 187 4.46 8.48 8.15
C PHE A 187 5.84 7.88 8.37
N GLN A 188 5.86 6.56 8.55
CA GLN A 188 7.11 5.81 8.65
C GLN A 188 7.82 5.78 7.28
N GLU A 189 9.15 5.70 7.32
CA GLU A 189 9.96 5.50 6.12
C GLU A 189 9.45 4.29 5.32
N GLY A 190 9.35 4.46 4.00
CA GLY A 190 8.81 3.43 3.10
C GLY A 190 7.29 3.40 3.00
N TYR A 191 6.56 4.40 3.52
CA TYR A 191 5.10 4.47 3.40
C TYR A 191 4.62 4.32 1.95
N LYS A 192 5.13 5.10 0.99
CA LYS A 192 4.78 4.92 -0.43
C LYS A 192 5.28 3.61 -1.02
N THR A 193 6.40 3.08 -0.55
CA THR A 193 6.91 1.75 -0.95
C THR A 193 5.90 0.65 -0.64
N GLU A 194 5.29 0.69 0.54
CA GLU A 194 4.25 -0.27 0.93
C GLU A 194 2.99 -0.18 0.06
N HIS A 195 2.64 1.02 -0.40
CA HIS A 195 1.53 1.21 -1.35
C HIS A 195 1.87 0.66 -2.74
N MET A 196 3.11 0.83 -3.19
CA MET A 196 3.57 0.24 -4.46
C MET A 196 3.61 -1.30 -4.38
N ARG A 197 4.01 -1.86 -3.23
CA ARG A 197 3.90 -3.30 -2.96
C ARG A 197 2.45 -3.77 -3.02
N LEU A 198 1.52 -3.02 -2.43
CA LEU A 198 0.09 -3.34 -2.47
C LEU A 198 -0.45 -3.31 -3.91
N ILE A 199 -0.07 -2.32 -4.72
CA ILE A 199 -0.37 -2.29 -6.17
C ILE A 199 0.14 -3.54 -6.86
N ALA A 200 1.40 -3.92 -6.65
CA ALA A 200 2.00 -5.10 -7.27
C ALA A 200 1.23 -6.38 -6.90
N ASN A 201 0.80 -6.49 -5.64
CA ASN A 201 -0.02 -7.61 -5.17
C ASN A 201 -1.45 -7.58 -5.73
N LEU A 202 -2.06 -6.41 -5.91
CA LEU A 202 -3.40 -6.27 -6.49
C LEU A 202 -3.45 -6.75 -7.95
N CYS A 203 -2.44 -6.43 -8.75
CA CYS A 203 -2.37 -6.85 -10.15
C CYS A 203 -1.75 -8.24 -10.38
N PHE A 204 -1.34 -8.95 -9.32
CA PHE A 204 -0.73 -10.26 -9.49
C PHE A 204 -1.75 -11.33 -9.89
N ASP A 205 -1.56 -11.91 -11.09
CA ASP A 205 -2.33 -13.05 -11.61
C ASP A 205 -3.85 -12.82 -11.59
N ASN A 206 -4.28 -11.60 -11.98
CA ASN A 206 -5.69 -11.23 -12.04
C ASN A 206 -5.93 -10.23 -13.17
N THR A 207 -6.51 -10.73 -14.27
CA THR A 207 -6.80 -9.94 -15.47
C THR A 207 -7.80 -8.82 -15.20
N ASP A 208 -8.85 -9.05 -14.40
CA ASP A 208 -9.89 -8.04 -14.18
C ASP A 208 -9.38 -6.92 -13.28
N CYS A 209 -8.69 -7.27 -12.20
CA CYS A 209 -8.02 -6.28 -11.36
C CYS A 209 -6.99 -5.47 -12.16
N SER A 210 -6.16 -6.13 -12.96
CA SER A 210 -5.15 -5.47 -13.80
C SER A 210 -5.76 -4.51 -14.82
N LYS A 211 -6.91 -4.83 -15.43
CA LYS A 211 -7.63 -3.92 -16.33
C LYS A 211 -8.09 -2.66 -15.60
N VAL A 212 -8.60 -2.79 -14.38
CA VAL A 212 -9.01 -1.63 -13.59
C VAL A 212 -7.82 -0.73 -13.29
N LEU A 213 -6.68 -1.29 -12.84
CA LEU A 213 -5.47 -0.50 -12.57
C LEU A 213 -4.91 0.18 -13.82
N VAL A 214 -4.87 -0.52 -14.95
CA VAL A 214 -4.38 0.02 -16.25
C VAL A 214 -5.34 1.08 -16.81
N GLY A 215 -6.62 1.00 -16.46
CA GLY A 215 -7.63 1.99 -16.81
C GLY A 215 -7.55 3.29 -16.01
N ASP A 216 -6.81 3.32 -14.91
CA ASP A 216 -6.60 4.51 -14.07
C ASP A 216 -5.26 5.17 -14.40
N ASP A 217 -5.33 6.28 -15.14
CA ASP A 217 -4.14 7.02 -15.59
C ASP A 217 -3.30 7.58 -14.44
N ASN A 218 -3.92 7.90 -13.28
CA ASN A 218 -3.19 8.40 -12.12
C ASN A 218 -2.37 7.28 -11.51
N ILE A 219 -2.98 6.12 -11.25
CA ILE A 219 -2.26 4.95 -10.73
C ILE A 219 -1.15 4.52 -11.69
N LEU A 220 -1.44 4.46 -13.00
CA LEU A 220 -0.43 4.09 -13.99
C LEU A 220 0.75 5.07 -14.01
N LYS A 221 0.47 6.38 -13.92
CA LYS A 221 1.52 7.40 -13.82
C LYS A 221 2.36 7.23 -12.56
N GLU A 222 1.76 6.96 -11.41
CA GLU A 222 2.50 6.75 -10.17
C GLU A 222 3.39 5.50 -10.23
N ILE A 223 2.89 4.38 -10.78
CA ILE A 223 3.69 3.18 -11.04
C ILE A 223 4.91 3.50 -11.92
N LEU A 224 4.71 4.22 -13.02
CA LEU A 224 5.80 4.57 -13.93
C LEU A 224 6.78 5.55 -13.30
N SER A 225 6.29 6.49 -12.51
CA SER A 225 7.12 7.50 -11.83
C SER A 225 7.99 6.86 -10.75
N ALA A 226 7.50 5.82 -10.09
CA ALA A 226 8.23 5.02 -9.11
C ALA A 226 9.39 4.19 -9.69
N THR A 227 9.54 4.12 -11.03
CA THR A 227 10.72 3.49 -11.67
C THR A 227 11.93 4.41 -11.74
N ARG A 228 11.78 5.69 -11.36
CA ARG A 228 12.90 6.63 -11.32
C ARG A 228 13.90 6.20 -10.25
N ILE A 229 15.17 6.21 -10.62
CA ILE A 229 16.27 6.06 -9.66
C ILE A 229 16.49 7.42 -9.02
N ASP A 230 15.96 7.63 -7.83
CA ASP A 230 16.20 8.81 -7.01
C ASP A 230 16.49 8.41 -5.54
N GLU A 231 17.13 9.32 -4.80
CA GLU A 231 17.41 9.13 -3.36
C GLU A 231 16.15 9.21 -2.50
N ASP A 232 15.03 9.56 -3.12
CA ASP A 232 13.76 9.86 -2.46
C ASP A 232 12.90 8.63 -2.31
N ASN A 233 13.16 7.58 -3.10
CA ASN A 233 12.34 6.38 -3.20
C ASN A 233 13.14 5.07 -3.07
N PRO A 234 13.96 4.86 -2.02
CA PRO A 234 14.66 3.59 -1.82
C PRO A 234 13.64 2.44 -1.68
N GLY A 235 13.66 1.50 -2.62
CA GLY A 235 12.81 0.30 -2.62
C GLY A 235 11.49 0.39 -3.40
N MET A 236 11.10 1.55 -3.94
CA MET A 236 9.90 1.65 -4.78
C MET A 236 10.10 1.02 -6.16
N VAL A 237 11.32 1.10 -6.71
CA VAL A 237 11.65 0.67 -8.07
C VAL A 237 11.32 -0.81 -8.26
N GLU A 238 11.72 -1.67 -7.34
CA GLU A 238 11.49 -3.11 -7.44
C GLU A 238 9.99 -3.43 -7.44
N TRP A 239 9.20 -2.78 -6.57
CA TRP A 239 7.76 -2.98 -6.53
C TRP A 239 7.05 -2.41 -7.77
N ALA A 240 7.52 -1.29 -8.29
CA ALA A 240 7.03 -0.71 -9.54
C ALA A 240 7.29 -1.64 -10.73
N GLU A 241 8.50 -2.23 -10.81
CA GLU A 241 8.84 -3.22 -11.82
C GLU A 241 7.95 -4.47 -11.71
N PHE A 242 7.70 -4.96 -10.49
CA PHE A 242 6.76 -6.06 -10.27
C PHE A 242 5.33 -5.70 -10.71
N ALA A 243 4.86 -4.50 -10.39
CA ALA A 243 3.55 -4.01 -10.83
C ALA A 243 3.45 -3.98 -12.36
N ILE A 244 4.42 -3.35 -13.04
CA ILE A 244 4.49 -3.29 -14.51
C ILE A 244 4.49 -4.69 -15.11
N ARG A 245 5.32 -5.59 -14.58
CA ARG A 245 5.38 -6.99 -15.02
C ARG A 245 4.02 -7.66 -14.87
N ASN A 246 3.39 -7.53 -13.71
CA ASN A 246 2.11 -8.18 -13.40
C ASN A 246 0.98 -7.65 -14.30
N LEU A 247 0.93 -6.35 -14.56
CA LEU A 247 -0.01 -5.72 -15.50
C LEU A 247 0.18 -6.25 -16.93
N CYS A 248 1.43 -6.28 -17.42
CA CYS A 248 1.77 -6.77 -18.75
C CYS A 248 1.48 -8.26 -18.92
N VAL A 249 1.76 -9.09 -17.91
CA VAL A 249 1.48 -10.53 -17.96
C VAL A 249 -0.02 -10.80 -17.95
N SER A 250 -0.79 -10.01 -17.20
CA SER A 250 -2.22 -10.24 -17.01
C SER A 250 -3.11 -9.67 -18.12
N THR A 251 -2.64 -8.66 -18.87
CA THR A 251 -3.46 -7.97 -19.88
C THR A 251 -2.68 -7.50 -21.11
N TYR A 252 -3.28 -7.65 -22.29
CA TYR A 252 -2.76 -7.05 -23.53
C TYR A 252 -2.91 -5.52 -23.55
N GLU A 253 -3.94 -4.98 -22.91
CA GLU A 253 -4.17 -3.54 -22.82
C GLU A 253 -2.99 -2.82 -22.13
N ALA A 254 -2.46 -3.39 -21.04
CA ALA A 254 -1.26 -2.85 -20.40
C ALA A 254 -0.07 -2.81 -21.36
N GLN A 255 0.17 -3.90 -22.09
CA GLN A 255 1.28 -3.99 -23.04
C GLN A 255 1.15 -2.91 -24.12
N GLU A 256 -0.04 -2.73 -24.69
CA GLU A 256 -0.26 -1.73 -25.73
C GLU A 256 -0.16 -0.30 -25.21
N LYS A 257 -0.75 0.02 -24.05
CA LYS A 257 -0.62 1.35 -23.44
C LYS A 257 0.85 1.68 -23.15
N LEU A 258 1.59 0.76 -22.56
CA LEU A 258 3.00 0.95 -22.23
C LEU A 258 3.89 1.05 -23.47
N LYS A 259 3.61 0.25 -24.51
CA LYS A 259 4.33 0.31 -25.79
C LYS A 259 4.13 1.63 -26.54
N GLN A 260 3.00 2.29 -26.32
CA GLN A 260 2.67 3.59 -26.91
C GLN A 260 3.26 4.77 -26.14
N LEU A 261 3.92 4.55 -25.00
CA LEU A 261 4.59 5.61 -24.26
C LEU A 261 5.76 6.17 -25.08
N THR A 262 5.64 7.44 -25.46
CA THR A 262 6.70 8.17 -26.14
C THR A 262 7.35 9.17 -25.19
N PRO A 263 8.70 9.19 -25.10
CA PRO A 263 9.43 10.25 -24.42
C PRO A 263 9.03 11.64 -24.91
N VAL A 264 8.59 12.50 -23.99
CA VAL A 264 8.10 13.85 -24.30
C VAL A 264 9.19 14.90 -24.15
N ARG A 265 9.99 14.81 -23.07
CA ARG A 265 11.05 15.76 -22.74
C ARG A 265 12.03 15.16 -21.74
N LEU A 266 13.20 15.77 -21.63
CA LEU A 266 14.05 15.61 -20.45
C LEU A 266 13.44 16.33 -19.24
N SER A 267 13.66 15.77 -18.05
CA SER A 267 13.37 16.47 -16.79
C SER A 267 14.21 17.75 -16.70
N ASP A 268 13.75 18.74 -15.95
CA ASP A 268 14.46 20.01 -15.85
C ASP A 268 15.82 19.84 -15.14
N ASP A 269 15.91 18.91 -14.18
CA ASP A 269 17.17 18.50 -13.55
C ASP A 269 18.14 17.89 -14.59
N SER A 270 17.64 16.99 -15.45
CA SER A 270 18.46 16.39 -16.52
C SER A 270 18.96 17.45 -17.50
N LYS A 271 18.11 18.44 -17.85
CA LYS A 271 18.53 19.57 -18.69
C LYS A 271 19.62 20.39 -18.01
N GLN A 272 19.49 20.63 -16.70
CA GLN A 272 20.49 21.37 -15.93
C GLN A 272 21.83 20.64 -15.88
N CYS A 273 21.83 19.31 -15.71
CA CYS A 273 23.04 18.49 -15.75
C CYS A 273 23.74 18.52 -17.12
N LEU A 274 22.97 18.59 -18.21
CA LEU A 274 23.50 18.61 -19.58
C LEU A 274 23.84 20.03 -20.08
N ASN A 275 23.40 21.08 -19.40
CA ASN A 275 23.53 22.46 -19.87
C ASN A 275 25.00 22.84 -20.14
N GLY A 276 25.29 23.25 -21.38
CA GLY A 276 26.64 23.59 -21.86
C GLY A 276 27.60 22.40 -22.04
N ARG A 277 27.23 21.19 -21.61
CA ARG A 277 28.05 19.97 -21.67
C ARG A 277 27.64 19.03 -22.80
N ALA A 278 26.37 19.08 -23.20
CA ALA A 278 25.86 18.30 -24.32
C ALA A 278 24.66 18.98 -24.96
N THR A 279 24.47 18.74 -26.25
CA THR A 279 23.20 18.94 -26.93
C THR A 279 22.41 17.64 -26.87
N TYR A 280 21.08 17.74 -26.87
CA TYR A 280 20.20 16.58 -26.85
C TYR A 280 19.03 16.74 -27.82
N SER A 281 18.55 15.62 -28.35
CA SER A 281 17.34 15.55 -29.17
C SER A 281 16.67 14.20 -29.02
N PHE A 282 15.37 14.13 -29.31
CA PHE A 282 14.64 12.87 -29.41
C PHE A 282 14.36 12.60 -30.89
N ASP A 283 14.57 11.36 -31.33
CA ASP A 283 14.15 10.97 -32.68
C ASP A 283 12.63 10.66 -32.75
N HIS A 284 12.15 10.31 -33.95
CA HIS A 284 10.75 9.97 -34.20
C HIS A 284 10.27 8.70 -33.45
N SER A 285 11.19 7.90 -32.92
CA SER A 285 10.89 6.73 -32.07
C SER A 285 10.97 7.06 -30.57
N GLY A 286 11.29 8.31 -30.24
CA GLY A 286 11.47 8.77 -28.87
C GLY A 286 12.83 8.41 -28.27
N LYS A 287 13.79 7.90 -29.05
CA LYS A 287 15.12 7.60 -28.54
C LYS A 287 15.89 8.90 -28.28
N LEU A 288 16.47 9.01 -27.08
CA LEU A 288 17.31 10.14 -26.69
C LEU A 288 18.69 10.03 -27.36
N HIS A 289 19.07 11.09 -28.08
CA HIS A 289 20.40 11.29 -28.64
C HIS A 289 21.09 12.40 -27.85
N ILE A 290 22.30 12.13 -27.36
CA ILE A 290 23.12 13.07 -26.61
C ILE A 290 24.46 13.24 -27.33
N GLU A 291 24.80 14.47 -27.70
CA GLU A 291 26.11 14.81 -28.25
C GLU A 291 26.86 15.70 -27.27
N PHE A 292 27.96 15.19 -26.72
CA PHE A 292 28.82 15.96 -25.82
C PHE A 292 29.53 17.07 -26.60
N THR A 293 29.45 18.30 -26.10
CA THR A 293 30.22 19.42 -26.64
C THR A 293 31.69 19.16 -26.35
N LYS A 294 32.49 18.94 -27.40
CA LYS A 294 33.96 18.81 -27.27
C LYS A 294 34.52 20.13 -26.73
N HIS A 295 35.21 20.05 -25.60
CA HIS A 295 36.13 21.11 -25.16
C HIS A 295 37.34 21.19 -26.09
#